data_AF-A0A9W6ZEB6-F1
#
_entry.id   AF-A0A9W6ZEB6-F1
#
_cell.length_a   1.000
_cell.length_b   1.000
_cell.length_c   1.000
_cell.angle_alpha   90.00
_cell.angle_beta   90.00
_cell.angle_gamma   90.00
#
_symmetry.space_group_name_H-M   'P 1'
#
loop_
_entity.id
_entity.type
_entity.pdbx_description
1 polymer ?
#
loop_
_entity_poly.entity_id
_entity_poly.type
_entity_poly.pdbx_seq_one_letter_code
_entity_poly.pdbx_strand_id
1 'polypeptide(L)'
;HDTNQFKNLLRLYTDSYVDNWSHIVDRKDIVIYNLHEDGNVLKTFYCNILKAEHACKKAIETLHPNTNVGFSTVFDAIAVAAHQEGIVPDTFGRKKATLLITDFFKDSFITESDLPKDCFEDEDMAYIMEKSKAVESELLPAYFASEDGEATMQAELDELMESKYCVVDTGKVMAEYGVLLLAEFAK
;
A
#
# COMPACT_ATOMS: atom_id res chain seq x y z
N HIS A 1 -30.92 -23.97 -14.60
CA HIS A 1 -30.00 -23.16 -13.79
C HIS A 1 -28.82 -22.79 -14.65
N ASP A 2 -28.67 -21.48 -14.90
CA ASP A 2 -27.73 -20.91 -15.86
C ASP A 2 -26.31 -20.89 -15.26
N THR A 3 -25.44 -21.76 -15.76
CA THR A 3 -24.06 -21.95 -15.29
C THR A 3 -23.11 -20.81 -15.66
N ASN A 4 -23.56 -19.85 -16.48
CA ASN A 4 -22.76 -18.66 -16.83
C ASN A 4 -22.73 -17.59 -15.74
N GLN A 5 -23.69 -17.59 -14.80
CA GLN A 5 -23.74 -16.57 -13.75
C GLN A 5 -22.59 -16.66 -12.74
N PHE A 6 -22.03 -17.87 -12.54
CA PHE A 6 -20.93 -18.10 -11.61
C PHE A 6 -19.56 -17.77 -12.22
N LYS A 7 -19.39 -17.84 -13.54
CA LYS A 7 -18.12 -17.45 -14.20
C LYS A 7 -17.82 -15.96 -14.05
N ASN A 8 -18.84 -15.11 -14.05
CA ASN A 8 -18.68 -13.66 -13.92
C ASN A 8 -18.53 -13.20 -12.46
N LEU A 9 -19.01 -13.99 -11.49
CA LEU A 9 -18.74 -13.76 -10.06
C LEU A 9 -17.29 -14.13 -9.68
N LEU A 10 -16.63 -14.98 -10.48
CA LEU A 10 -15.30 -15.52 -10.22
C LEU A 10 -14.14 -14.59 -10.63
N ARG A 11 -14.41 -13.48 -11.32
CA ARG A 11 -13.37 -12.56 -11.81
C ARG A 11 -13.68 -11.13 -11.38
N LEU A 12 -13.26 -10.78 -10.17
CA LEU A 12 -13.06 -9.39 -9.73
C LEU A 12 -11.57 -9.04 -9.69
N TYR A 13 -10.77 -9.70 -10.55
CA TYR A 13 -9.31 -9.70 -10.52
C TYR A 13 -8.67 -9.42 -11.87
N THR A 14 -7.43 -8.95 -11.84
CA THR A 14 -6.45 -9.14 -12.92
C THR A 14 -5.96 -10.59 -12.93
N ASP A 15 -5.61 -11.12 -14.11
CA ASP A 15 -5.21 -12.54 -14.23
C ASP A 15 -4.01 -12.89 -13.32
N SER A 16 -3.11 -11.93 -13.07
CA SER A 16 -1.92 -12.09 -12.21
C SER A 16 -2.24 -12.40 -10.73
N TYR A 17 -3.28 -11.79 -10.15
CA TYR A 17 -3.63 -12.04 -8.74
C TYR A 17 -4.30 -13.40 -8.57
N VAL A 18 -5.12 -13.83 -9.54
CA VAL A 18 -5.75 -15.16 -9.52
C VAL A 18 -4.69 -16.25 -9.58
N ASP A 19 -3.69 -16.10 -10.43
CA ASP A 19 -2.63 -17.10 -10.58
C ASP A 19 -1.83 -17.31 -9.29
N ASN A 20 -1.49 -16.22 -8.58
CA ASN A 20 -0.74 -16.28 -7.32
C ASN A 20 -1.50 -16.99 -6.19
N TRP A 21 -2.83 -16.86 -6.12
CA TRP A 21 -3.62 -17.40 -5.01
C TRP A 21 -4.39 -18.67 -5.37
N SER A 22 -4.38 -19.09 -6.63
CA SER A 22 -5.12 -20.24 -7.16
C SER A 22 -4.94 -21.54 -6.36
N HIS A 23 -3.75 -21.76 -5.80
CA HIS A 23 -3.40 -22.95 -5.02
C HIS A 23 -4.05 -23.02 -3.62
N ILE A 24 -4.51 -21.89 -3.08
CA ILE A 24 -5.20 -21.82 -1.77
C ILE A 24 -6.72 -22.00 -1.93
N VAL A 25 -7.22 -21.85 -3.16
CA VAL A 25 -8.65 -21.60 -3.43
C VAL A 25 -9.22 -22.66 -4.36
N ASP A 26 -9.06 -23.94 -4.00
CA ASP A 26 -9.73 -25.05 -4.69
C ASP A 26 -11.25 -25.13 -4.36
N ARG A 27 -11.79 -24.04 -3.81
CA ARG A 27 -13.15 -23.88 -3.27
C ARG A 27 -13.92 -22.93 -4.19
N LYS A 28 -14.77 -23.50 -5.05
CA LYS A 28 -15.63 -22.75 -6.01
C LYS A 28 -16.71 -21.88 -5.33
N ASP A 29 -16.79 -21.91 -4.00
CA ASP A 29 -17.75 -21.20 -3.15
C ASP A 29 -17.17 -19.96 -2.45
N ILE A 30 -15.88 -19.64 -2.62
CA ILE A 30 -15.24 -18.49 -1.96
C ILE A 30 -15.08 -17.33 -2.95
N VAL A 31 -15.64 -16.17 -2.59
CA VAL A 31 -15.38 -14.90 -3.28
C VAL A 31 -14.26 -14.21 -2.52
N ILE A 32 -13.05 -14.25 -3.07
CA ILE A 32 -11.98 -13.36 -2.61
C ILE A 32 -12.33 -11.99 -3.18
N TYR A 33 -12.01 -10.90 -2.48
CA TYR A 33 -12.25 -9.55 -2.98
C TYR A 33 -11.14 -8.57 -2.60
N ASN A 34 -10.56 -7.88 -3.59
CA ASN A 34 -9.51 -6.88 -3.38
C ASN A 34 -10.11 -5.52 -2.99
N LEU A 35 -10.10 -5.25 -1.68
CA LEU A 35 -10.59 -4.01 -1.09
C LEU A 35 -9.75 -2.78 -1.48
N HIS A 36 -8.49 -2.96 -1.87
CA HIS A 36 -7.55 -1.85 -2.12
C HIS A 36 -7.76 -1.17 -3.48
N GLU A 37 -8.33 -1.88 -4.45
CA GLU A 37 -8.58 -1.36 -5.80
C GLU A 37 -10.02 -0.87 -5.99
N ASP A 38 -10.91 -1.15 -5.03
CA ASP A 38 -12.30 -0.74 -5.10
C ASP A 38 -12.54 0.61 -4.43
N GLY A 39 -12.68 1.64 -5.26
CA GLY A 39 -13.02 2.99 -4.81
C GLY A 39 -14.39 3.11 -4.11
N ASN A 40 -15.21 2.03 -4.08
CA ASN A 40 -16.45 1.96 -3.34
C ASN A 40 -16.79 0.52 -2.88
N VAL A 41 -16.03 0.06 -1.89
CA VAL A 41 -16.17 -1.26 -1.26
C VAL A 41 -17.60 -1.64 -0.89
N LEU A 42 -18.32 -0.72 -0.28
CA LEU A 42 -19.68 -0.97 0.21
C LEU A 42 -20.66 -1.15 -0.95
N LYS A 43 -20.52 -0.39 -2.03
CA LYS A 43 -21.32 -0.60 -3.26
C LYS A 43 -21.07 -1.99 -3.81
N THR A 44 -19.82 -2.39 -4.00
CA THR A 44 -19.50 -3.71 -4.56
C THR A 44 -19.96 -4.85 -3.66
N PHE A 45 -19.81 -4.70 -2.34
CA PHE A 45 -20.31 -5.68 -1.39
C PHE A 45 -21.84 -5.84 -1.48
N TYR A 46 -22.61 -4.76 -1.45
CA TYR A 46 -24.08 -4.86 -1.50
C TYR A 46 -24.63 -5.23 -2.88
N CYS A 47 -24.03 -4.71 -3.96
CA CYS A 47 -24.52 -4.91 -5.31
C CYS A 47 -24.05 -6.22 -5.94
N ASN A 48 -22.78 -6.59 -5.77
CA ASN A 48 -22.16 -7.68 -6.50
C ASN A 48 -22.03 -8.94 -5.65
N ILE A 49 -21.70 -8.81 -4.36
CA ILE A 49 -21.50 -9.95 -3.45
C ILE A 49 -22.84 -10.39 -2.85
N LEU A 50 -23.51 -9.51 -2.11
CA LEU A 50 -24.79 -9.83 -1.45
C LEU A 50 -26.00 -9.75 -2.38
N LYS A 51 -25.90 -9.05 -3.51
CA LYS A 51 -27.00 -8.77 -4.45
C LYS A 51 -28.26 -8.22 -3.76
N ALA A 52 -28.07 -7.43 -2.71
CA ALA A 52 -29.15 -6.88 -1.91
C ALA A 52 -29.66 -5.59 -2.56
N GLU A 53 -30.64 -5.68 -3.47
CA GLU A 53 -31.11 -4.55 -4.32
C GLU A 53 -31.38 -3.25 -3.55
N HIS A 54 -32.10 -3.32 -2.42
CA HIS A 54 -32.41 -2.15 -1.62
C HIS A 54 -31.16 -1.51 -0.97
N ALA A 55 -30.25 -2.34 -0.45
CA ALA A 55 -29.01 -1.87 0.14
C ALA A 55 -28.04 -1.34 -0.93
N CYS A 56 -27.99 -1.99 -2.10
CA CYS A 56 -27.23 -1.56 -3.26
C CYS A 56 -27.69 -0.19 -3.76
N LYS A 57 -29.01 0.01 -3.93
CA LYS A 57 -29.57 1.30 -4.34
C LYS A 57 -29.22 2.40 -3.34
N LYS A 58 -29.39 2.12 -2.05
CA LYS A 58 -29.01 3.06 -0.99
C LYS A 58 -27.50 3.35 -0.99
N ALA A 59 -26.66 2.34 -1.20
CA ALA A 59 -25.22 2.49 -1.31
C ALA A 59 -24.82 3.38 -2.49
N ILE A 60 -25.44 3.20 -3.65
CA ILE A 60 -25.22 4.06 -4.84
C ILE A 60 -25.65 5.51 -4.57
N GLU A 61 -26.76 5.71 -3.88
CA GLU A 61 -27.32 7.04 -3.59
C GLU A 61 -26.58 7.80 -2.48
N THR A 62 -25.94 7.08 -1.54
CA THR A 62 -25.30 7.69 -0.35
C THR A 62 -23.78 7.68 -0.38
N LEU A 63 -23.15 6.77 -1.13
CA LEU A 63 -21.70 6.69 -1.21
C LEU A 63 -21.22 7.42 -2.45
N HIS A 64 -20.82 8.67 -2.26
CA HIS A 64 -19.99 9.37 -3.23
C HIS A 64 -18.74 8.54 -3.50
N PRO A 65 -18.26 8.44 -4.76
CA PRO A 65 -16.99 7.79 -5.03
C PRO A 65 -15.94 8.42 -4.12
N ASN A 66 -15.37 7.61 -3.24
CA ASN A 66 -14.31 8.09 -2.37
C ASN A 66 -13.18 8.54 -3.29
N THR A 67 -12.90 9.83 -3.32
CA THR A 67 -11.72 10.37 -3.99
C THR A 67 -10.44 10.14 -3.17
N ASN A 68 -10.52 9.27 -2.15
CA ASN A 68 -9.37 8.63 -1.52
C ASN A 68 -8.81 7.58 -2.48
N VAL A 69 -8.41 8.03 -3.67
CA VAL A 69 -7.32 7.38 -4.38
C VAL A 69 -6.16 7.52 -3.40
N GLY A 70 -5.69 6.41 -2.84
CA GLY A 70 -4.56 6.43 -1.91
C GLY A 70 -3.43 7.21 -2.58
N PHE A 71 -3.14 8.39 -2.04
CA PHE A 71 -1.92 9.10 -2.41
C PHE A 71 -0.80 8.45 -1.63
N SER A 72 0.39 8.40 -2.24
CA SER A 72 1.55 7.82 -1.58
C SER A 72 1.78 8.45 -0.22
N THR A 73 1.94 7.62 0.80
CA THR A 73 2.31 8.06 2.15
C THR A 73 3.68 8.75 2.15
N VAL A 74 4.54 8.44 1.18
CA VAL A 74 5.85 9.09 0.98
C VAL A 74 5.68 10.55 0.58
N PHE A 75 4.95 10.83 -0.51
CA PHE A 75 4.75 12.21 -0.96
C PHE A 75 3.92 13.03 0.03
N ASP A 76 3.04 12.38 0.78
CA ASP A 76 2.32 13.04 1.86
C ASP A 76 3.21 13.41 3.04
N ALA A 77 4.14 12.54 3.45
CA ALA A 77 5.15 12.86 4.45
C ALA A 77 6.02 14.06 4.01
N ILE A 78 6.41 14.08 2.72
CA ILE A 78 7.13 15.21 2.13
C ILE A 78 6.28 16.48 2.15
N ALA A 79 4.98 16.40 1.84
CA ALA A 79 4.07 17.55 1.90
C ALA A 79 3.96 18.12 3.31
N VAL A 80 3.89 17.27 4.33
CA VAL A 80 3.87 17.67 5.74
C VAL A 80 5.20 18.34 6.12
N ALA A 81 6.34 17.75 5.76
CA ALA A 81 7.65 18.34 6.03
C ALA A 81 7.83 19.69 5.33
N ALA A 82 7.45 19.80 4.05
CA ALA A 82 7.51 21.05 3.29
C ALA A 82 6.61 22.14 3.90
N HIS A 83 5.46 21.78 4.46
CA HIS A 83 4.65 22.72 5.24
C HIS A 83 5.38 23.17 6.52
N GLN A 84 5.99 22.23 7.27
CA GLN A 84 6.71 22.57 8.50
C GLN A 84 7.90 23.52 8.25
N GLU A 85 8.55 23.39 7.10
CA GLU A 85 9.63 24.28 6.64
C GLU A 85 9.13 25.60 6.00
N GLY A 86 7.80 25.82 5.95
CA GLY A 86 7.20 27.02 5.38
C GLY A 86 7.27 27.12 3.85
N ILE A 87 7.56 26.01 3.16
CA ILE A 87 7.56 25.91 1.69
C ILE A 87 6.13 25.84 1.16
N VAL A 88 5.29 25.04 1.81
CA VAL A 88 3.86 24.95 1.50
C VAL A 88 3.10 25.97 2.36
N PRO A 89 2.37 26.93 1.76
CA PRO A 89 1.58 27.90 2.53
C PRO A 89 0.42 27.23 3.28
N ASP A 90 0.04 27.76 4.45
CA ASP A 90 -1.11 27.28 5.25
C ASP A 90 -2.44 27.26 4.46
N THR A 91 -2.53 28.08 3.40
CA THR A 91 -3.70 28.16 2.52
C THR A 91 -3.82 26.95 1.57
N PHE A 92 -2.75 26.16 1.42
CA PHE A 92 -2.79 24.92 0.67
C PHE A 92 -3.30 23.77 1.53
N GLY A 93 -4.44 23.19 1.14
CA GLY A 93 -4.91 21.96 1.76
C GLY A 93 -3.95 20.79 1.48
N ARG A 94 -3.73 19.93 2.47
CA ARG A 94 -2.84 18.74 2.43
C ARG A 94 -2.94 17.98 1.10
N LYS A 95 -4.15 17.59 0.69
CA LYS A 95 -4.38 16.85 -0.57
C LYS A 95 -3.81 17.57 -1.79
N LYS A 96 -3.98 18.89 -1.88
CA LYS A 96 -3.49 19.69 -3.01
C LYS A 96 -1.96 19.77 -2.98
N ALA A 97 -1.36 19.94 -1.81
CA ALA A 97 0.08 19.95 -1.64
C ALA A 97 0.70 18.60 -2.02
N THR A 98 0.13 17.49 -1.55
CA THR A 98 0.59 16.13 -1.87
C THR A 98 0.51 15.85 -3.38
N LEU A 99 -0.57 16.26 -4.05
CA LEU A 99 -0.70 16.08 -5.50
C LEU A 99 0.36 16.88 -6.27
N LEU A 100 0.59 18.15 -5.93
CA LEU A 100 1.61 18.96 -6.59
C LEU A 100 3.02 18.41 -6.39
N ILE A 101 3.33 17.92 -5.19
CA ILE A 101 4.62 17.29 -4.91
C ILE A 101 4.77 15.99 -5.70
N THR A 102 3.69 15.19 -5.78
CA THR A 102 3.67 13.96 -6.59
C THR A 102 3.93 14.28 -8.06
N ASP A 103 3.23 15.28 -8.61
CA ASP A 103 3.39 15.71 -9.99
C ASP A 103 4.80 16.27 -10.25
N PHE A 104 5.34 17.08 -9.33
CA PHE A 104 6.71 17.59 -9.41
C PHE A 104 7.77 16.48 -9.54
N PHE A 105 7.72 15.48 -8.65
CA PHE A 105 8.69 14.38 -8.68
C PHE A 105 8.50 13.52 -9.93
N LYS A 106 7.25 13.26 -10.32
CA LYS A 106 6.93 12.51 -11.53
C LYS A 106 7.44 13.22 -12.80
N ASP A 107 7.25 14.53 -12.91
CA ASP A 107 7.72 15.34 -14.03
C ASP A 107 9.26 15.46 -14.04
N SER A 108 9.88 15.30 -12.88
CA SER A 108 11.34 15.21 -12.71
C SER A 108 11.90 13.80 -12.95
N PHE A 109 11.05 12.82 -13.30
CA PHE A 109 11.42 11.40 -13.44
C PHE A 109 12.03 10.79 -12.17
N ILE A 110 11.64 11.27 -10.99
CA ILE A 110 12.05 10.77 -9.68
C ILE A 110 10.93 9.92 -9.10
N THR A 111 11.28 8.69 -8.72
CA THR A 111 10.36 7.74 -8.08
C THR A 111 10.60 7.69 -6.56
N GLU A 112 9.70 7.05 -5.82
CA GLU A 112 9.85 6.89 -4.37
C GLU A 112 11.11 6.12 -3.97
N SER A 113 11.59 5.22 -4.83
CA SER A 113 12.85 4.49 -4.59
C SER A 113 14.09 5.36 -4.73
N ASP A 114 14.01 6.44 -5.51
CA ASP A 114 15.14 7.35 -5.75
C ASP A 114 15.32 8.37 -4.61
N LEU A 115 14.28 8.55 -3.78
CA LEU A 115 14.30 9.49 -2.67
C LEU A 115 15.22 9.00 -1.56
N PRO A 116 15.92 9.90 -0.85
CA PRO A 116 16.76 9.53 0.27
C PRO A 116 15.91 8.86 1.36
N LYS A 117 16.43 7.74 1.87
CA LYS A 117 15.76 6.96 2.91
C LYS A 117 16.62 6.90 4.18
N ASP A 118 15.92 6.78 5.29
CA ASP A 118 16.45 6.41 6.59
C ASP A 118 15.93 5.01 6.91
N CYS A 119 16.84 4.06 7.01
CA CYS A 119 16.52 2.64 7.23
C CYS A 119 16.93 2.27 8.64
N PHE A 120 16.29 1.23 9.21
CA PHE A 120 16.76 0.67 10.47
C PHE A 120 18.21 0.19 10.35
N GLU A 121 18.96 0.36 11.44
CA GLU A 121 20.32 -0.14 11.55
C GLU A 121 20.34 -1.67 11.55
N ASP A 122 21.41 -2.26 11.03
CA ASP A 122 21.59 -3.72 10.96
C ASP A 122 21.45 -4.38 12.34
N GLU A 123 21.87 -3.69 13.41
CA GLU A 123 21.76 -4.17 14.79
C GLU A 123 20.30 -4.28 15.26
N ASP A 124 19.47 -3.30 14.93
CA ASP A 124 18.03 -3.32 15.26
C ASP A 124 17.31 -4.43 14.50
N MET A 125 17.67 -4.61 13.23
CA MET A 125 17.10 -5.66 12.38
C MET A 125 17.55 -7.06 12.84
N ALA A 126 18.80 -7.22 13.25
CA ALA A 126 19.29 -8.45 13.85
C ALA A 126 18.55 -8.78 15.16
N TYR A 127 18.27 -7.79 15.99
CA TYR A 127 17.47 -7.96 17.20
C TYR A 127 16.03 -8.39 16.88
N ILE A 128 15.38 -7.74 15.90
CA ILE A 128 14.05 -8.13 15.44
C ILE A 128 14.06 -9.56 14.91
N MET A 129 15.08 -9.92 14.13
CA MET A 129 15.24 -11.26 13.59
C MET A 129 15.34 -12.32 14.71
N GLU A 130 16.16 -12.06 15.72
CA GLU A 130 16.31 -12.95 16.88
C GLU A 130 14.96 -13.16 17.60
N LYS A 131 14.20 -12.08 17.83
CA LYS A 131 12.88 -12.18 18.48
C LYS A 131 11.87 -12.93 17.62
N SER A 132 11.86 -12.69 16.32
CA SER A 132 11.01 -13.41 15.39
C SER A 132 11.35 -14.91 15.38
N LYS A 133 12.64 -15.29 15.43
CA LYS A 133 13.06 -16.70 15.46
C LYS A 133 12.56 -17.39 16.72
N ALA A 134 12.66 -16.72 17.87
CA ALA A 134 12.16 -17.24 19.13
C ALA A 134 10.65 -17.50 19.06
N VAL A 135 9.87 -16.55 18.51
CA VAL A 135 8.42 -16.68 18.36
C VAL A 135 8.04 -17.80 17.38
N GLU A 136 8.67 -17.85 16.20
CA GLU A 136 8.42 -18.89 15.19
C GLU A 136 8.74 -20.29 15.73
N SER A 137 9.82 -20.44 16.49
CA SER A 137 10.18 -21.71 17.11
C SER A 137 9.17 -22.18 18.17
N GLU A 138 8.45 -21.27 18.82
CA GLU A 138 7.41 -21.58 19.80
C GLU A 138 6.07 -21.92 19.12
N LEU A 139 5.68 -21.16 18.09
CA LEU A 139 4.40 -21.31 17.41
C LEU A 139 4.40 -22.45 16.39
N LEU A 140 5.49 -22.62 15.63
CA LEU A 140 5.60 -23.55 14.52
C LEU A 140 6.90 -24.39 14.58
N PRO A 141 7.14 -25.15 15.67
CA PRO A 141 8.43 -25.81 15.93
C PRO A 141 8.87 -26.78 14.84
N ALA A 142 7.93 -27.50 14.21
CA ALA A 142 8.24 -28.45 13.15
C ALA A 142 8.62 -27.77 11.81
N TYR A 143 8.03 -26.62 11.51
CA TYR A 143 8.37 -25.83 10.33
C TYR A 143 9.70 -25.11 10.53
N PHE A 144 9.89 -24.48 11.70
CA PHE A 144 11.13 -23.78 12.02
C PHE A 144 12.36 -24.70 11.99
N ALA A 145 12.22 -25.94 12.47
CA ALA A 145 13.29 -26.95 12.44
C ALA A 145 13.50 -27.61 11.06
N SER A 146 12.73 -27.25 10.03
CA SER A 146 12.93 -27.74 8.67
C SER A 146 14.12 -27.04 7.98
N GLU A 147 14.60 -27.59 6.87
CA GLU A 147 15.68 -26.95 6.08
C GLU A 147 15.28 -25.55 5.57
N ASP A 148 13.98 -25.29 5.39
CA ASP A 148 13.47 -24.06 4.82
C ASP A 148 13.11 -23.00 5.89
N GLY A 149 12.88 -23.38 7.15
CA GLY A 149 12.28 -22.51 8.16
C GLY A 149 13.09 -21.24 8.43
N GLU A 150 14.28 -21.39 9.03
CA GLU A 150 15.14 -20.26 9.36
C GLU A 150 15.71 -19.56 8.11
N ALA A 151 16.04 -20.33 7.07
CA ALA A 151 16.63 -19.81 5.84
C ALA A 151 15.65 -18.93 5.05
N THR A 152 14.38 -19.36 4.91
CA THR A 152 13.33 -18.57 4.25
C THR A 152 13.08 -17.28 5.02
N MET A 153 12.99 -17.38 6.35
CA MET A 153 12.75 -16.22 7.20
C MET A 153 13.87 -15.17 7.09
N GLN A 154 15.13 -15.60 6.97
CA GLN A 154 16.25 -14.68 6.77
C GLN A 154 16.20 -14.03 5.39
N ALA A 155 15.96 -14.81 4.34
CA ALA A 155 15.85 -14.28 2.98
C ALA A 155 14.69 -13.27 2.84
N GLU A 156 13.56 -13.53 3.50
CA GLU A 156 12.43 -12.59 3.55
C GLU A 156 12.80 -11.31 4.30
N LEU A 157 13.54 -11.40 5.42
CA LEU A 157 13.98 -10.22 6.14
C LEU A 157 14.93 -9.35 5.30
N ASP A 158 15.88 -9.98 4.61
CA ASP A 158 16.83 -9.29 3.76
C ASP A 158 16.12 -8.52 2.63
N GLU A 159 15.12 -9.14 1.98
CA GLU A 159 14.28 -8.47 0.96
C GLU A 159 13.47 -7.29 1.55
N LEU A 160 12.96 -7.45 2.77
CA LEU A 160 12.19 -6.40 3.44
C LEU A 160 13.09 -5.24 3.90
N MET A 161 14.34 -5.50 4.27
CA MET A 161 15.31 -4.46 4.62
C MET A 161 15.62 -3.55 3.43
N GLU A 162 15.69 -4.11 2.22
CA GLU A 162 15.94 -3.31 1.01
C GLU A 162 14.74 -2.43 0.60
N SER A 163 13.52 -2.76 1.06
CA SER A 163 12.29 -2.21 0.47
C SER A 163 11.29 -1.59 1.44
N LYS A 164 10.99 -2.23 2.59
CA LYS A 164 9.85 -1.88 3.46
C LYS A 164 10.23 -1.28 4.81
N TYR A 165 11.43 -1.53 5.31
CA TYR A 165 11.90 -1.00 6.61
C TYR A 165 12.65 0.33 6.49
N CYS A 166 12.55 0.98 5.33
CA CYS A 166 13.11 2.28 5.09
C CYS A 166 11.99 3.32 5.02
N VAL A 167 12.16 4.44 5.72
CA VAL A 167 11.27 5.60 5.61
C VAL A 167 11.95 6.70 4.80
N VAL A 168 11.19 7.52 4.09
CA VAL A 168 11.78 8.67 3.39
C VAL A 168 12.36 9.66 4.39
N ASP A 169 13.60 10.07 4.18
CA ASP A 169 14.24 11.12 4.98
C ASP A 169 13.80 12.48 4.44
N THR A 170 12.69 12.98 4.98
CA THR A 170 12.12 14.24 4.52
C THR A 170 13.07 15.42 4.73
N GLY A 171 13.97 15.36 5.71
CA GLY A 171 14.98 16.40 5.94
C GLY A 171 15.98 16.48 4.79
N LYS A 172 16.50 15.34 4.35
CA LYS A 172 17.36 15.27 3.15
C LYS A 172 16.59 15.66 1.88
N VAL A 173 15.34 15.23 1.72
CA VAL A 173 14.49 15.68 0.60
C VAL A 173 14.34 17.20 0.59
N MET A 174 14.07 17.83 1.73
CA MET A 174 13.95 19.29 1.80
C MET A 174 15.28 20.00 1.49
N ALA A 175 16.40 19.44 1.94
CA ALA A 175 17.73 19.98 1.65
C ALA A 175 18.07 19.93 0.15
N GLU A 176 17.66 18.86 -0.55
CA GLU A 176 17.96 18.65 -1.97
C GLU A 176 16.97 19.34 -2.90
N TYR A 177 15.67 19.26 -2.60
CA TYR A 177 14.58 19.67 -3.49
C TYR A 177 13.79 20.89 -2.98
N GLY A 178 14.00 21.35 -1.75
CA GLY A 178 13.14 22.36 -1.11
C GLY A 178 13.03 23.67 -1.88
N VAL A 179 14.12 24.15 -2.48
CA VAL A 179 14.12 25.37 -3.31
C VAL A 179 13.28 25.19 -4.59
N LEU A 180 13.34 24.00 -5.21
CA LEU A 180 12.57 23.69 -6.40
C LEU A 180 11.08 23.56 -6.07
N LEU A 181 10.77 22.89 -4.96
CA LEU A 181 9.41 22.79 -4.45
C LEU A 181 8.83 24.17 -4.11
N LEU A 182 9.60 25.05 -3.48
CA LEU A 182 9.17 26.43 -3.21
C LEU A 182 8.82 27.18 -4.50
N ALA A 183 9.62 27.02 -5.55
CA ALA A 183 9.32 27.61 -6.85
C ALA A 183 8.05 27.02 -7.47
N GLU A 184 7.76 25.74 -7.25
CA GLU A 184 6.53 25.09 -7.71
C GLU A 184 5.29 25.64 -7.01
N PHE A 185 5.35 25.82 -5.70
CA PHE A 185 4.25 26.38 -4.90
C PHE A 185 4.04 27.89 -5.10
N ALA A 186 4.98 28.59 -5.73
CA ALA A 186 4.90 30.00 -6.07
C ALA A 186 4.25 30.29 -7.44
N LYS A 187 3.96 29.26 -8.25
CA LYS A 187 3.26 29.37 -9.54
C LYS A 187 1.74 29.53 -9.35
#